data_AF-A0A6J8ER75-F1
#
_entry.id   AF-A0A6J8ER75-F1
#
_cell.length_a   1.000
_cell.length_b   1.000
_cell.length_c   1.000
_cell.angle_alpha   90.00
_cell.angle_beta   90.00
_cell.angle_gamma   90.00
#
_symmetry.space_group_name_H-M   'P 1'
#
loop_
_entity.id
_entity.type
_entity.pdbx_description
1 polymer ?
#
loop_
_entity_poly.entity_id
_entity_poly.type
_entity_poly.pdbx_seq_one_letter_code
_entity_poly.pdbx_strand_id
1 'polypeptide(L)'
;MPTYSFATVIVAFVVSAYGHDCTKYSLTPSDQSLIDMMKHYLHTSRKADCPVTPSQQDIGVTYVRWGKKTCPENSDIVYTGQAGGNYYTNKGGGSNYLCLPSDPENGKPYSYANDGLYGAEYEINSRDKPSGLLASLNEKEVPCSVCRRKGKVSVLMIPGRKSCYKGWKSEYSGFLMSQHKTYNSVDYICMDGEAEPLDNRSSDENGALFYPVRAKCGSLRCPPYKDNTEVLCTVCTK
;
A
#
# COMPACT_ATOMS: atom_id res chain seq x y z
N MET A 1 79.28 13.37 48.63
CA MET A 1 79.70 13.41 47.20
C MET A 1 80.32 12.06 46.88
N PRO A 2 80.00 11.37 45.76
CA PRO A 2 79.06 11.65 44.65
C PRO A 2 77.84 10.67 44.69
N THR A 3 76.57 11.02 44.48
CA THR A 3 75.79 11.34 43.26
C THR A 3 75.99 10.40 42.06
N TYR A 4 74.93 9.65 41.70
CA TYR A 4 74.40 9.26 40.35
C TYR A 4 73.32 8.16 40.60
N SER A 5 72.05 8.51 40.84
CA SER A 5 70.96 8.66 39.86
C SER A 5 70.84 7.53 38.82
N PHE A 6 69.91 6.59 39.03
CA PHE A 6 69.21 5.89 37.96
C PHE A 6 67.74 5.70 38.35
N ALA A 7 66.89 6.25 37.50
CA ALA A 7 65.45 6.32 37.65
C ALA A 7 64.77 4.99 37.31
N THR A 8 63.70 4.71 38.06
CA THR A 8 62.68 3.70 37.82
C THR A 8 62.00 3.95 36.46
N VAL A 9 61.85 2.92 35.62
CA VAL A 9 60.91 2.95 34.49
C VAL A 9 59.96 1.76 34.63
N ILE A 10 58.78 2.04 35.17
CA ILE A 10 57.62 1.15 35.11
C ILE A 10 57.04 1.30 33.70
N VAL A 11 57.12 0.26 32.89
CA VAL A 11 56.47 0.21 31.56
C VAL A 11 54.98 -0.04 31.79
N ALA A 12 54.20 1.03 31.83
CA ALA A 12 52.74 0.95 31.75
C ALA A 12 52.35 0.68 30.29
N PHE A 13 51.80 -0.49 30.02
CA PHE A 13 51.13 -0.77 28.75
C PHE A 13 49.83 0.05 28.69
N VAL A 14 49.89 1.21 28.05
CA VAL A 14 48.69 1.93 27.63
C VAL A 14 48.12 1.19 26.43
N VAL A 15 47.10 0.35 26.67
CA VAL A 15 46.22 -0.09 25.59
C VAL A 15 45.42 1.13 25.18
N SER A 16 45.90 1.88 24.20
CA SER A 16 45.11 2.90 23.54
C SER A 16 44.01 2.19 22.76
N ALA A 17 42.82 2.08 23.36
CA ALA A 17 41.61 1.83 22.59
C ALA A 17 41.42 3.02 21.65
N TYR A 18 41.93 2.90 20.43
CA TYR A 18 41.57 3.81 19.35
C TYR A 18 40.07 3.62 19.10
N GLY A 19 39.25 4.44 19.73
CA GLY A 19 37.86 4.61 19.31
C GLY A 19 37.90 5.11 17.87
N HIS A 20 37.51 4.26 16.92
CA HIS A 20 37.42 4.63 15.52
C HIS A 20 36.27 5.63 15.35
N ASP A 21 36.61 6.92 15.23
CA ASP A 21 35.67 7.97 14.83
C ASP A 21 35.16 7.67 13.42
N CYS A 22 33.90 7.29 13.33
CA CYS A 22 33.23 6.91 12.08
C CYS A 22 32.63 8.11 11.36
N THR A 23 32.84 9.35 11.83
CA THR A 23 32.26 10.52 11.21
C THR A 23 33.19 11.12 10.15
N LYS A 24 32.71 11.10 8.90
CA LYS A 24 33.15 11.89 7.73
C LYS A 24 34.36 11.35 6.93
N TYR A 25 34.05 10.54 5.92
CA TYR A 25 34.77 10.56 4.64
C TYR A 25 33.74 10.48 3.50
N SER A 26 33.42 11.63 2.90
CA SER A 26 32.72 11.72 1.61
C SER A 26 33.72 12.22 0.58
N LEU A 27 34.05 11.41 -0.42
CA LEU A 27 34.91 11.83 -1.52
C LEU A 27 34.11 12.66 -2.53
N THR A 28 34.71 13.72 -3.04
CA THR A 28 34.19 14.45 -4.21
C THR A 28 34.91 13.98 -5.48
N PRO A 29 34.36 14.22 -6.69
CA PRO A 29 34.91 13.72 -7.96
C PRO A 29 36.33 14.20 -8.34
N SER A 30 36.98 15.01 -7.51
CA SER A 30 38.32 15.60 -7.70
C SER A 30 39.47 14.79 -7.11
N ASP A 31 39.19 13.73 -6.34
CA ASP A 31 40.23 13.04 -5.56
C ASP A 31 40.87 11.92 -6.40
N GLN A 32 41.93 12.26 -7.16
CA GLN A 32 42.62 11.38 -8.11
C GLN A 32 43.98 10.84 -7.63
N SER A 33 44.35 11.07 -6.38
CA SER A 33 45.63 10.57 -5.85
C SER A 33 45.51 9.11 -5.39
N LEU A 34 46.59 8.35 -5.60
CA LEU A 34 46.72 6.96 -5.11
C LEU A 34 46.52 6.88 -3.58
N ILE A 35 46.88 7.96 -2.87
CA ILE A 35 46.71 8.12 -1.43
C ILE A 35 45.22 8.17 -1.06
N ASP A 36 44.39 8.89 -1.83
CA ASP A 36 42.95 8.99 -1.56
C ASP A 36 42.22 7.69 -1.89
N MET A 37 42.66 6.99 -2.94
CA MET A 37 42.18 5.64 -3.23
C MET A 37 42.53 4.65 -2.12
N MET A 38 43.75 4.70 -1.59
CA MET A 38 44.18 3.83 -0.47
C MET A 38 43.47 4.17 0.83
N LYS A 39 43.22 5.45 1.12
CA LYS A 39 42.39 5.88 2.27
C LYS A 39 40.96 5.37 2.12
N HIS A 40 40.38 5.45 0.92
CA HIS A 40 39.05 4.90 0.63
C HIS A 40 39.01 3.38 0.84
N TYR A 41 39.95 2.64 0.27
CA TYR A 41 40.06 1.19 0.40
C TYR A 41 40.20 0.77 1.87
N LEU A 42 41.05 1.45 2.64
CA LEU A 42 41.23 1.20 4.07
C LEU A 42 40.00 1.58 4.92
N HIS A 43 39.16 2.49 4.44
CA HIS A 43 37.92 2.88 5.11
C HIS A 43 36.78 1.91 4.79
N THR A 44 36.62 1.50 3.54
CA THR A 44 35.60 0.53 3.12
C THR A 44 35.91 -0.89 3.60
N SER A 45 37.18 -1.28 3.69
CA SER A 45 37.58 -2.58 4.24
C SER A 45 37.31 -2.70 5.75
N ARG A 46 37.16 -1.56 6.46
CA ARG A 46 36.86 -1.49 7.90
C ARG A 46 35.40 -1.23 8.24
N LYS A 47 34.53 -0.99 7.23
CA LYS A 47 33.07 -0.84 7.42
C LYS A 47 32.38 -2.11 7.94
N ALA A 48 33.02 -3.28 7.85
CA ALA A 48 32.50 -4.52 8.41
C ALA A 48 32.44 -4.52 9.95
N ASP A 49 33.22 -3.65 10.61
CA ASP A 49 33.30 -3.54 12.07
C ASP A 49 32.49 -2.35 12.65
N CYS A 50 31.83 -1.56 11.79
CA CYS A 50 30.94 -0.51 12.26
C CYS A 50 29.59 -1.13 12.66
N PRO A 51 29.04 -0.84 13.85
CA PRO A 51 27.64 -1.16 14.11
C PRO A 51 26.80 -0.41 13.08
N VAL A 52 26.14 -1.17 12.21
CA VAL A 52 25.06 -0.63 11.38
C VAL A 52 24.01 -0.17 12.39
N THR A 53 23.97 1.13 12.70
CA THR A 53 22.77 1.71 13.30
C THR A 53 21.65 1.22 12.41
N PRO A 54 20.60 0.56 12.93
CA PRO A 54 19.45 0.28 12.10
C PRO A 54 18.99 1.66 11.65
N SER A 55 19.30 2.05 10.40
CA SER A 55 18.47 3.01 9.72
C SER A 55 17.09 2.46 9.98
N GLN A 56 16.20 3.21 10.64
CA GLN A 56 14.80 2.85 10.70
C GLN A 56 14.40 2.61 9.25
N GLN A 57 14.45 1.34 8.86
CA GLN A 57 14.26 0.94 7.50
C GLN A 57 12.82 1.35 7.28
N ASP A 58 12.57 2.27 6.35
CA ASP A 58 11.26 2.86 6.11
C ASP A 58 10.35 1.82 5.43
N ILE A 59 10.18 0.72 6.15
CA ILE A 59 9.46 -0.47 5.78
C ILE A 59 7.99 -0.12 5.96
N GLY A 60 7.25 -0.29 4.89
CA GLY A 60 5.81 -0.22 4.92
C GLY A 60 5.24 -0.83 3.67
N VAL A 61 3.96 -1.12 3.73
CA VAL A 61 3.18 -1.58 2.58
C VAL A 61 2.06 -0.61 2.31
N THR A 62 1.68 -0.51 1.04
CA THR A 62 0.54 0.28 0.60
C THR A 62 -0.64 -0.62 0.24
N TYR A 63 -1.85 -0.11 0.47
CA TYR A 63 -3.09 -0.75 0.01
C TYR A 63 -4.13 0.31 -0.32
N VAL A 64 -5.09 -0.06 -1.17
CA VAL A 64 -6.24 0.79 -1.47
C VAL A 64 -7.37 0.44 -0.50
N ARG A 65 -7.95 1.47 0.12
CA ARG A 65 -9.21 1.39 0.84
C ARG A 65 -10.32 1.91 -0.04
N TRP A 66 -11.11 1.00 -0.59
CA TRP A 66 -12.21 1.31 -1.49
C TRP A 66 -13.45 1.73 -0.70
N GLY A 67 -14.11 2.78 -1.15
CA GLY A 67 -15.34 3.31 -0.56
C GLY A 67 -15.13 4.24 0.62
N LYS A 68 -13.89 4.66 0.92
CA LYS A 68 -13.58 5.65 1.98
C LYS A 68 -12.54 6.66 1.52
N LYS A 69 -12.73 7.92 1.92
CA LYS A 69 -11.78 9.02 1.69
C LYS A 69 -10.61 9.04 2.67
N THR A 70 -10.68 8.27 3.76
CA THR A 70 -9.72 8.27 4.86
C THR A 70 -9.09 6.90 5.11
N CYS A 71 -7.84 6.91 5.59
CA CYS A 71 -7.17 5.70 6.05
C CYS A 71 -7.53 5.36 7.52
N PRO A 72 -7.38 4.09 7.96
CA PRO A 72 -7.53 3.73 9.37
C PRO A 72 -6.51 4.45 10.26
N GLU A 73 -6.80 4.63 11.57
CA GLU A 73 -6.02 5.46 12.51
C GLU A 73 -4.51 5.21 12.56
N ASN A 74 -4.06 4.01 12.19
CA ASN A 74 -2.64 3.64 12.24
C ASN A 74 -1.97 3.58 10.86
N SER A 75 -2.63 4.11 9.84
CA SER A 75 -2.14 4.16 8.47
C SER A 75 -2.05 5.60 8.02
N ASP A 76 -0.95 5.95 7.37
CA ASP A 76 -0.79 7.25 6.76
C ASP A 76 -1.54 7.28 5.43
N ILE A 77 -2.17 8.40 5.10
CA ILE A 77 -2.71 8.61 3.76
C ILE A 77 -1.58 8.96 2.80
N VAL A 78 -1.51 8.24 1.68
CA VAL A 78 -0.62 8.58 0.57
C VAL A 78 -1.33 9.60 -0.33
N TYR A 79 -2.56 9.28 -0.75
CA TYR A 79 -3.46 10.22 -1.42
C TYR A 79 -4.93 9.75 -1.28
N THR A 80 -5.85 10.70 -1.46
CA THR A 80 -7.29 10.46 -1.61
C THR A 80 -7.68 10.63 -3.07
N GLY A 81 -8.72 9.92 -3.47
CA GLY A 81 -9.16 9.91 -4.85
C GLY A 81 -10.57 9.39 -5.03
N GLN A 82 -10.87 9.09 -6.29
CA GLN A 82 -12.07 8.37 -6.70
C GLN A 82 -11.69 7.09 -7.43
N ALA A 83 -12.53 6.08 -7.31
CA ALA A 83 -12.37 4.89 -8.11
C ALA A 83 -12.69 5.20 -9.57
N GLY A 84 -11.97 4.53 -10.45
CA GLY A 84 -12.20 4.58 -11.89
C GLY A 84 -11.78 3.28 -12.55
N GLY A 85 -12.01 3.22 -13.85
CA GLY A 85 -11.68 2.05 -14.65
C GLY A 85 -12.24 2.18 -16.05
N ASN A 86 -12.58 1.04 -16.63
CA ASN A 86 -13.08 0.96 -17.99
C ASN A 86 -14.61 1.13 -18.03
N TYR A 87 -15.12 1.57 -19.18
CA TYR A 87 -16.56 1.63 -19.42
C TYR A 87 -17.15 0.22 -19.36
N TYR A 88 -18.30 0.06 -18.68
CA TYR A 88 -18.86 -1.26 -18.37
C TYR A 88 -19.04 -2.20 -19.58
N THR A 89 -19.31 -1.67 -20.78
CA THR A 89 -19.51 -2.47 -22.01
C THR A 89 -18.27 -2.59 -22.90
N ASN A 90 -17.17 -1.92 -22.59
CA ASN A 90 -15.94 -2.00 -23.37
C ASN A 90 -15.26 -3.36 -23.24
N LYS A 91 -15.03 -4.03 -24.37
CA LYS A 91 -14.41 -5.37 -24.43
C LYS A 91 -12.89 -5.38 -24.31
N GLY A 92 -12.25 -4.27 -24.69
CA GLY A 92 -10.80 -4.05 -24.56
C GLY A 92 -10.52 -2.92 -23.58
N GLY A 93 -9.26 -2.54 -23.41
CA GLY A 93 -8.87 -1.51 -22.43
C GLY A 93 -8.39 -2.09 -21.10
N GLY A 94 -8.37 -1.27 -20.06
CA GLY A 94 -8.03 -1.71 -18.69
C GLY A 94 -9.01 -2.74 -18.12
N SER A 95 -8.53 -3.69 -17.32
CA SER A 95 -9.35 -4.75 -16.69
C SER A 95 -9.37 -4.70 -15.16
N ASN A 96 -8.83 -3.64 -14.57
CA ASN A 96 -8.75 -3.45 -13.12
C ASN A 96 -9.38 -2.12 -12.71
N TYR A 97 -9.80 -2.03 -11.45
CA TYR A 97 -10.14 -0.73 -10.87
C TYR A 97 -8.87 0.04 -10.52
N LEU A 98 -8.94 1.36 -10.64
CA LEU A 98 -7.88 2.30 -10.31
C LEU A 98 -8.37 3.25 -9.23
N CYS A 99 -7.49 3.61 -8.30
CA CYS A 99 -7.74 4.72 -7.38
C CYS A 99 -7.10 5.98 -7.97
N LEU A 100 -7.91 6.82 -8.60
CA LEU A 100 -7.47 8.01 -9.32
C LEU A 100 -7.32 9.18 -8.34
N PRO A 101 -6.15 9.85 -8.28
CA PRO A 101 -5.95 10.96 -7.35
C PRO A 101 -6.90 12.12 -7.63
N SER A 102 -7.29 12.85 -6.58
CA SER A 102 -8.15 14.05 -6.72
C SER A 102 -7.45 15.23 -7.41
N ASP A 103 -6.13 15.19 -7.54
CA ASP A 103 -5.25 16.20 -8.12
C ASP A 103 -4.42 15.64 -9.30
N PRO A 104 -5.06 15.19 -10.40
CA PRO A 104 -4.34 14.58 -11.51
C PRO A 104 -3.48 15.58 -12.27
N GLU A 105 -2.28 15.16 -12.68
CA GLU A 105 -1.50 15.85 -13.69
C GLU A 105 -2.01 15.49 -15.09
N ASN A 106 -2.41 16.49 -15.87
CA ASN A 106 -3.00 16.27 -17.19
C ASN A 106 -1.96 16.34 -18.31
N GLY A 107 -2.04 15.38 -19.24
CA GLY A 107 -1.33 15.45 -20.51
C GLY A 107 -1.93 16.47 -21.47
N LYS A 108 -1.41 16.51 -22.71
CA LYS A 108 -1.99 17.34 -23.78
C LYS A 108 -3.32 16.75 -24.25
N PRO A 109 -4.31 17.57 -24.63
CA PRO A 109 -5.54 17.07 -25.23
C PRO A 109 -5.27 16.45 -26.61
N TYR A 110 -5.91 15.32 -26.90
CA TYR A 110 -5.88 14.65 -28.19
C TYR A 110 -7.22 13.95 -28.46
N SER A 111 -7.47 13.59 -29.72
CA SER A 111 -8.66 12.84 -30.13
C SER A 111 -8.23 11.64 -30.97
N TYR A 112 -8.28 10.44 -30.36
CA TYR A 112 -8.05 9.15 -31.02
C TYR A 112 -9.10 8.15 -30.53
N ALA A 113 -9.42 7.13 -31.33
CA ALA A 113 -10.36 6.07 -30.97
C ALA A 113 -9.68 4.98 -30.11
N ASN A 114 -9.12 5.38 -28.97
CA ASN A 114 -8.48 4.48 -27.99
C ASN A 114 -9.39 4.27 -26.77
N ASP A 115 -8.90 3.51 -25.79
CA ASP A 115 -9.58 3.31 -24.51
C ASP A 115 -9.79 4.63 -23.75
N GLY A 116 -10.85 4.67 -22.95
CA GLY A 116 -11.20 5.79 -22.08
C GLY A 116 -11.08 5.39 -20.61
N LEU A 117 -10.64 6.32 -19.78
CA LEU A 117 -10.67 6.16 -18.32
C LEU A 117 -11.94 6.83 -17.78
N TYR A 118 -12.77 6.05 -17.10
CA TYR A 118 -14.07 6.47 -16.58
C TYR A 118 -14.06 6.48 -15.05
N GLY A 119 -14.85 7.37 -14.45
CA GLY A 119 -15.18 7.29 -13.02
C GLY A 119 -15.96 6.03 -12.70
N ALA A 120 -16.11 5.72 -11.42
CA ALA A 120 -16.81 4.51 -11.00
C ALA A 120 -18.00 4.80 -10.08
N GLU A 121 -19.05 3.99 -10.24
CA GLU A 121 -20.33 4.14 -9.53
C GLU A 121 -20.65 2.89 -8.70
N TYR A 122 -21.35 3.11 -7.59
CA TYR A 122 -21.97 2.02 -6.84
C TYR A 122 -23.26 1.58 -7.52
N GLU A 123 -23.37 0.27 -7.74
CA GLU A 123 -24.58 -0.34 -8.29
C GLU A 123 -25.24 -1.20 -7.20
N ILE A 124 -26.01 -0.53 -6.34
CA ILE A 124 -26.60 -1.08 -5.12
C ILE A 124 -28.11 -0.88 -5.17
N ASN A 125 -28.79 -1.76 -5.92
CA ASN A 125 -30.24 -1.72 -6.02
C ASN A 125 -30.90 -1.97 -4.64
N SER A 126 -31.84 -1.10 -4.26
CA SER A 126 -32.54 -1.18 -2.98
C SER A 126 -33.27 -2.50 -2.73
N ARG A 127 -33.66 -3.21 -3.79
CA ARG A 127 -34.37 -4.51 -3.72
C ARG A 127 -33.47 -5.67 -3.33
N ASP A 128 -32.19 -5.63 -3.73
CA ASP A 128 -31.27 -6.77 -3.67
C ASP A 128 -29.95 -6.43 -2.96
N LYS A 129 -29.90 -5.32 -2.21
CA LYS A 129 -28.68 -4.87 -1.52
C LYS A 129 -28.28 -5.79 -0.36
N PRO A 130 -26.97 -5.95 -0.11
CA PRO A 130 -26.48 -6.47 1.17
C PRO A 130 -27.01 -5.68 2.36
N SER A 131 -27.34 -6.36 3.47
CA SER A 131 -27.97 -5.70 4.62
C SER A 131 -27.14 -4.56 5.20
N GLY A 132 -25.81 -4.65 5.13
CA GLY A 132 -24.89 -3.62 5.62
C GLY A 132 -24.51 -2.53 4.62
N LEU A 133 -24.94 -2.60 3.36
CA LEU A 133 -24.72 -1.51 2.39
C LEU A 133 -25.95 -0.59 2.32
N LEU A 134 -25.71 0.70 2.15
CA LEU A 134 -26.78 1.70 2.07
C LEU A 134 -27.31 1.79 0.63
N ALA A 135 -28.63 1.72 0.46
CA ALA A 135 -29.28 1.90 -0.84
C ALA A 135 -29.04 3.32 -1.41
N SER A 136 -28.81 4.29 -0.53
CA SER A 136 -28.53 5.69 -0.89
C SER A 136 -27.16 5.90 -1.55
N LEU A 137 -26.35 4.83 -1.68
CA LEU A 137 -25.11 4.85 -2.45
C LEU A 137 -25.33 4.56 -3.92
N ASN A 138 -26.45 3.96 -4.32
CA ASN A 138 -26.71 3.64 -5.73
C ASN A 138 -26.49 4.87 -6.63
N GLU A 139 -25.85 4.68 -7.78
CA GLU A 139 -25.57 5.75 -8.76
C GLU A 139 -24.69 6.88 -8.20
N LYS A 140 -23.96 6.64 -7.10
CA LYS A 140 -22.99 7.60 -6.58
C LYS A 140 -21.58 7.17 -6.88
N GLU A 141 -20.71 8.16 -7.04
CA GLU A 141 -19.30 7.94 -7.31
C GLU A 141 -18.60 7.34 -6.08
N VAL A 142 -17.69 6.41 -6.35
CA VAL A 142 -16.99 5.63 -5.32
C VAL A 142 -15.68 6.32 -4.93
N PRO A 143 -15.51 6.81 -3.69
CA PRO A 143 -14.24 7.34 -3.24
C PRO A 143 -13.23 6.22 -2.98
N CYS A 144 -11.95 6.56 -2.97
CA CYS A 144 -10.89 5.67 -2.54
C CYS A 144 -9.80 6.45 -1.81
N SER A 145 -9.02 5.74 -1.01
CA SER A 145 -7.79 6.28 -0.41
C SER A 145 -6.69 5.24 -0.50
N VAL A 146 -5.49 5.69 -0.85
CA VAL A 146 -4.29 4.83 -0.81
C VAL A 146 -3.60 5.06 0.53
N CYS A 147 -3.46 3.98 1.29
CA CYS A 147 -2.98 3.99 2.66
C CYS A 147 -1.62 3.31 2.75
N ARG A 148 -0.72 3.87 3.54
CA ARG A 148 0.58 3.29 3.87
C ARG A 148 0.61 2.84 5.33
N ARG A 149 0.94 1.56 5.54
CA ARG A 149 1.10 0.97 6.86
C ARG A 149 2.58 0.79 7.18
N LYS A 150 3.11 1.65 8.05
CA LYS A 150 4.50 1.58 8.53
C LYS A 150 4.73 0.33 9.39
N GLY A 151 5.93 -0.25 9.28
CA GLY A 151 6.36 -1.43 10.03
C GLY A 151 5.66 -2.73 9.60
N LYS A 152 4.95 -2.72 8.46
CA LYS A 152 4.30 -3.88 7.86
C LYS A 152 4.96 -4.23 6.54
N VAL A 153 5.02 -5.52 6.24
CA VAL A 153 5.78 -6.06 5.09
C VAL A 153 4.92 -6.76 4.06
N SER A 154 3.63 -6.99 4.36
CA SER A 154 2.72 -7.64 3.42
C SER A 154 1.29 -7.18 3.61
N VAL A 155 0.52 -7.20 2.52
CA VAL A 155 -0.93 -6.96 2.47
C VAL A 155 -1.61 -8.20 1.90
N LEU A 156 -2.80 -8.51 2.41
CA LEU A 156 -3.64 -9.60 1.91
C LEU A 156 -5.11 -9.20 1.98
N MET A 157 -5.84 -9.34 0.87
CA MET A 157 -7.30 -9.34 0.87
C MET A 157 -7.80 -10.78 0.98
N ILE A 158 -8.70 -11.03 1.93
CA ILE A 158 -9.30 -12.35 2.18
C ILE A 158 -10.80 -12.29 1.86
N PRO A 159 -11.26 -12.90 0.75
CA PRO A 159 -12.69 -13.00 0.46
C PRO A 159 -13.34 -14.07 1.35
N GLY A 160 -14.60 -13.86 1.70
CA GLY A 160 -15.42 -14.74 2.55
C GLY A 160 -15.22 -14.56 4.06
N ARG A 161 -14.43 -13.57 4.53
CA ARG A 161 -14.21 -13.32 5.97
C ARG A 161 -14.31 -11.84 6.31
N LYS A 162 -14.77 -11.53 7.54
CA LYS A 162 -14.66 -10.20 8.15
C LYS A 162 -13.44 -10.05 9.08
N SER A 163 -12.64 -11.11 9.24
CA SER A 163 -11.52 -11.13 10.16
C SER A 163 -10.29 -11.80 9.55
N CYS A 164 -9.12 -11.26 9.90
CA CYS A 164 -7.83 -11.79 9.47
C CYS A 164 -7.51 -13.13 10.14
N TYR A 165 -6.57 -13.88 9.57
CA TYR A 165 -6.00 -15.06 10.25
C TYR A 165 -5.04 -14.65 11.37
N LYS A 166 -4.74 -15.60 12.28
CA LYS A 166 -3.81 -15.37 13.40
C LYS A 166 -2.47 -14.80 12.88
N GLY A 167 -1.99 -13.76 13.56
CA GLY A 167 -0.74 -13.07 13.21
C GLY A 167 -0.88 -11.99 12.13
N TRP A 168 -2.04 -11.83 11.53
CA TRP A 168 -2.36 -10.71 10.63
C TRP A 168 -3.21 -9.67 11.36
N LYS A 169 -2.99 -8.39 11.05
CA LYS A 169 -3.77 -7.27 11.59
C LYS A 169 -4.80 -6.84 10.56
N SER A 170 -6.04 -6.59 11.00
CA SER A 170 -7.09 -6.04 10.14
C SER A 170 -6.84 -4.57 9.89
N GLU A 171 -6.91 -4.17 8.63
CA GLU A 171 -6.92 -2.77 8.20
C GLU A 171 -8.35 -2.29 8.00
N TYR A 172 -9.17 -3.07 7.29
CA TYR A 172 -10.62 -2.86 7.21
C TYR A 172 -11.34 -4.15 6.77
N SER A 173 -12.67 -4.14 6.85
CA SER A 173 -13.53 -5.24 6.40
C SER A 173 -14.80 -4.70 5.77
N GLY A 174 -15.44 -5.52 4.92
CA GLY A 174 -16.68 -5.14 4.28
C GLY A 174 -17.18 -6.20 3.31
N PHE A 175 -17.52 -5.79 2.09
CA PHE A 175 -18.20 -6.61 1.09
C PHE A 175 -17.35 -6.78 -0.15
N LEU A 176 -17.29 -8.01 -0.67
CA LEU A 176 -16.64 -8.28 -1.94
C LEU A 176 -17.50 -7.69 -3.07
N MET A 177 -16.88 -6.88 -3.92
CA MET A 177 -17.54 -6.25 -5.07
C MET A 177 -16.75 -6.52 -6.35
N SER A 178 -17.45 -6.48 -7.48
CA SER A 178 -16.88 -6.59 -8.83
C SER A 178 -17.91 -6.10 -9.86
N GLN A 179 -17.65 -6.31 -11.14
CA GLN A 179 -18.58 -5.98 -12.22
C GLN A 179 -19.77 -6.96 -12.28
N HIS A 180 -20.89 -6.50 -12.84
CA HIS A 180 -22.05 -7.34 -13.12
C HIS A 180 -21.68 -8.47 -14.09
N LYS A 181 -22.22 -9.67 -13.81
CA LYS A 181 -21.91 -10.92 -14.51
C LYS A 181 -22.15 -10.93 -16.03
N THR A 182 -22.91 -9.99 -16.58
CA THR A 182 -23.20 -9.89 -18.03
C THR A 182 -22.33 -8.87 -18.75
N TYR A 183 -21.48 -8.14 -18.02
CA TYR A 183 -20.54 -7.17 -18.56
C TYR A 183 -19.12 -7.75 -18.55
N ASN A 184 -18.12 -6.93 -18.86
CA ASN A 184 -16.73 -7.39 -18.97
C ASN A 184 -16.13 -7.68 -17.59
N SER A 185 -15.23 -8.67 -17.53
CA SER A 185 -14.60 -9.07 -16.27
C SER A 185 -13.66 -7.98 -15.75
N VAL A 186 -13.74 -7.73 -14.45
CA VAL A 186 -12.79 -6.92 -13.69
C VAL A 186 -12.42 -7.63 -12.40
N ASP A 187 -11.43 -7.11 -11.69
CA ASP A 187 -10.99 -7.69 -10.41
C ASP A 187 -12.11 -7.75 -9.36
N TYR A 188 -11.94 -8.69 -8.42
CA TYR A 188 -12.67 -8.68 -7.16
C TYR A 188 -11.94 -7.80 -6.15
N ILE A 189 -12.66 -6.86 -5.56
CA ILE A 189 -12.12 -5.94 -4.54
C ILE A 189 -12.90 -6.02 -3.24
N CYS A 190 -12.27 -5.59 -2.16
CA CYS A 190 -12.95 -5.42 -0.88
C CYS A 190 -13.43 -3.98 -0.73
N MET A 191 -14.75 -3.78 -0.77
CA MET A 191 -15.36 -2.49 -0.47
C MET A 191 -15.52 -2.37 1.04
N ASP A 192 -15.19 -1.21 1.60
CA ASP A 192 -15.37 -0.96 3.03
C ASP A 192 -16.84 -1.14 3.45
N GLY A 193 -17.06 -1.76 4.61
CA GLY A 193 -18.41 -2.00 5.12
C GLY A 193 -19.16 -0.71 5.50
N GLU A 194 -18.43 0.38 5.74
CA GLU A 194 -18.96 1.72 6.00
C GLU A 194 -18.73 2.66 4.81
N ALA A 195 -18.86 2.11 3.60
CA ALA A 195 -18.69 2.84 2.35
C ALA A 195 -19.51 4.14 2.33
N GLU A 196 -18.90 5.18 1.77
CA GLU A 196 -19.46 6.51 1.63
C GLU A 196 -19.43 6.95 0.15
N PRO A 197 -20.27 7.90 -0.26
CA PRO A 197 -20.15 8.47 -1.59
C PRO A 197 -19.01 9.48 -1.65
N LEU A 198 -18.49 9.74 -2.86
CA LEU A 198 -17.49 10.76 -3.08
C LEU A 198 -18.03 12.13 -2.63
N ASP A 199 -19.19 12.51 -3.16
CA ASP A 199 -19.96 13.68 -2.80
C ASP A 199 -21.49 13.40 -2.82
N ASN A 200 -22.32 14.43 -3.01
CA ASN A 200 -23.78 14.30 -3.06
C ASN A 200 -24.35 14.17 -4.48
N ARG A 201 -23.49 14.09 -5.50
CA ARG A 201 -23.90 13.81 -6.87
C ARG A 201 -24.44 12.38 -6.97
N SER A 202 -25.34 12.19 -7.93
CA SER A 202 -25.88 10.88 -8.27
C SER A 202 -26.08 10.87 -9.79
N SER A 203 -25.11 10.26 -10.45
CA SER A 203 -24.95 9.95 -11.88
C SER A 203 -25.52 8.60 -12.32
N ASP A 204 -26.23 8.47 -13.43
CA ASP A 204 -26.24 7.17 -14.16
C ASP A 204 -25.35 7.31 -15.40
N GLU A 205 -24.05 7.48 -15.17
CA GLU A 205 -23.04 7.73 -16.21
C GLU A 205 -22.47 6.43 -16.79
N ASN A 206 -22.70 5.31 -16.12
CA ASN A 206 -22.31 3.97 -16.53
C ASN A 206 -20.80 3.85 -16.78
N GLY A 207 -19.98 4.37 -15.89
CA GLY A 207 -18.52 4.27 -16.00
C GLY A 207 -18.00 2.85 -15.69
N ALA A 208 -17.04 2.77 -14.79
CA ALA A 208 -16.74 1.52 -14.11
C ALA A 208 -17.81 1.27 -13.02
N LEU A 209 -18.21 0.03 -12.79
CA LEU A 209 -19.33 -0.26 -11.90
C LEU A 209 -18.94 -1.23 -10.80
N PHE A 210 -19.45 -1.00 -9.59
CA PHE A 210 -19.28 -1.89 -8.44
C PHE A 210 -20.61 -2.52 -8.04
N TYR A 211 -20.74 -3.81 -8.30
CA TYR A 211 -21.86 -4.66 -7.86
C TYR A 211 -21.45 -5.56 -6.68
N PRO A 212 -22.34 -5.77 -5.70
CA PRO A 212 -22.13 -6.76 -4.65
C PRO A 212 -21.98 -8.18 -5.21
N VAL A 213 -21.00 -8.93 -4.70
CA VAL A 213 -20.78 -10.33 -5.07
C VAL A 213 -21.51 -11.25 -4.10
N ARG A 214 -22.16 -12.29 -4.62
CA ARG A 214 -22.77 -13.36 -3.84
C ARG A 214 -22.13 -14.71 -4.14
N ALA A 215 -22.09 -15.57 -3.14
CA ALA A 215 -21.67 -16.95 -3.29
C ALA A 215 -22.68 -17.73 -4.13
N LYS A 216 -22.16 -18.64 -4.96
CA LYS A 216 -22.94 -19.57 -5.77
C LYS A 216 -22.44 -20.98 -5.56
N CYS A 217 -23.31 -21.82 -4.99
CA CYS A 217 -22.97 -23.22 -4.71
C CYS A 217 -22.86 -24.04 -5.99
N GLY A 218 -22.11 -25.15 -5.91
CA GLY A 218 -21.75 -26.00 -7.04
C GLY A 218 -20.32 -26.48 -6.81
N SER A 219 -19.38 -26.05 -7.64
CA SER A 219 -17.94 -26.24 -7.38
C SER A 219 -17.49 -25.52 -6.10
N LEU A 220 -18.17 -24.42 -5.73
CA LEU A 220 -18.05 -23.83 -4.40
C LEU A 220 -18.81 -24.70 -3.41
N ARG A 221 -18.09 -25.27 -2.44
CA ARG A 221 -18.67 -26.13 -1.41
C ARG A 221 -19.57 -25.33 -0.46
N CYS A 222 -20.78 -25.83 -0.27
CA CYS A 222 -21.76 -25.29 0.67
C CYS A 222 -22.29 -26.44 1.52
N PRO A 223 -21.95 -26.52 2.83
CA PRO A 223 -21.11 -25.61 3.64
C PRO A 223 -19.60 -25.63 3.29
N PRO A 224 -18.79 -24.64 3.74
CA PRO A 224 -19.12 -23.58 4.71
C PRO A 224 -19.72 -22.31 4.09
N TYR A 225 -19.71 -22.16 2.76
CA TYR A 225 -20.43 -21.07 2.10
C TYR A 225 -21.93 -21.33 2.10
N LYS A 226 -22.71 -20.27 1.90
CA LYS A 226 -24.17 -20.34 1.79
C LYS A 226 -24.57 -19.83 0.41
N ASP A 227 -25.45 -20.56 -0.27
CA ASP A 227 -25.90 -20.16 -1.60
C ASP A 227 -26.58 -18.79 -1.56
N ASN A 228 -26.40 -18.01 -2.63
CA ASN A 228 -27.06 -16.72 -2.82
C ASN A 228 -26.83 -15.71 -1.69
N THR A 229 -25.74 -15.86 -0.94
CA THR A 229 -25.42 -14.97 0.18
C THR A 229 -24.25 -14.07 -0.22
N GLU A 230 -24.33 -12.80 0.16
CA GLU A 230 -23.24 -11.82 -0.03
C GLU A 230 -21.89 -12.36 0.46
N VAL A 231 -20.82 -12.09 -0.30
CA VAL A 231 -19.47 -12.48 0.07
C VAL A 231 -18.82 -11.32 0.81
N LEU A 232 -18.41 -11.58 2.04
CA LEU A 232 -17.70 -10.61 2.88
C LEU A 232 -16.22 -10.55 2.49
N CYS A 233 -15.49 -9.56 2.97
CA CYS A 233 -14.05 -9.49 2.77
C CYS A 233 -13.35 -8.71 3.89
N THR A 234 -12.03 -8.91 3.99
CA THR A 234 -11.16 -8.12 4.88
C THR A 234 -9.81 -7.91 4.23
N VAL A 235 -9.23 -6.72 4.44
CA VAL A 235 -7.86 -6.41 4.05
C VAL A 235 -7.00 -6.41 5.31
N CYS A 236 -5.89 -7.14 5.24
CA CYS A 236 -5.03 -7.46 6.36
C CYS A 236 -3.57 -7.11 6.06
N THR A 237 -2.81 -6.78 7.10
CA THR A 237 -1.34 -6.57 7.02
C THR A 237 -0.57 -7.49 7.96
N LYS A 238 0.71 -7.76 7.63
CA LYS A 238 1.63 -8.54 8.46
C LYS A 238 2.83 -7.73 8.90
#